data_AF-A0A3A6N8Q6-F1
#
_entry.id   AF-A0A3A6N8Q6-F1
#
_cell.length_a   1.000
_cell.length_b   1.000
_cell.length_c   1.000
_cell.angle_alpha   90.00
_cell.angle_beta   90.00
_cell.angle_gamma   90.00
#
_symmetry.space_group_name_H-M   'P 1'
#
loop_
_entity.id
_entity.type
_entity.pdbx_description
1 polymer ?
#
loop_
_entity_poly.entity_id
_entity_poly.type
_entity_poly.pdbx_seq_one_letter_code
_entity_poly.pdbx_strand_id
1 'polypeptide(L)'
;MTRSANRSDPRPAGPVRELSAPKLLLLHGVCYLLVLCYVNMFDFWAWLSRMLGPGQAVRLLPVAVTALLLLIIVQRFVDRVRRGYSIDLVFLGLGLVFAIFSLALPDPAVPIKRIHVAEYILLSFLVRATLSHRLQGGQLTLFTVLVTLLWGIHDEMLQGLHANRYYGWLDMIVNGTAGLSGALLGHGLRCCLREQVRPPKTQGLVGLITLFILLGASSAWLVTMLYQQRGTPFSLTLFLPQLAVGLLLVFLRPDIVFRSRVQHGFQVVFWLACGLLLYPLVSLFAGVKFV
;
A
#
# COMPACT_ATOMS: atom_id res chain seq x y z
N MET A 1 -1.56 31.65 43.36
CA MET A 1 -0.92 30.31 43.32
C MET A 1 -0.77 29.90 41.86
N THR A 2 0.44 30.12 41.34
CA THR A 2 0.88 29.81 39.99
C THR A 2 1.42 28.39 39.91
N ARG A 3 0.93 27.59 38.97
CA ARG A 3 1.66 26.42 38.44
C ARG A 3 1.64 26.48 36.91
N SER A 4 2.61 27.23 36.39
CA SER A 4 3.16 27.01 35.06
C SER A 4 3.80 25.62 35.06
N ALA A 5 3.13 24.66 34.43
CA ALA A 5 3.75 23.40 34.05
C ALA A 5 4.33 23.59 32.66
N ASN A 6 5.60 23.99 32.65
CA ASN A 6 6.50 23.89 31.50
C ASN A 6 6.51 22.43 31.02
N ARG A 7 5.58 22.06 30.12
CA ARG A 7 5.69 20.86 29.31
C ARG A 7 6.75 21.18 28.26
N SER A 8 8.00 20.92 28.62
CA SER A 8 9.07 20.83 27.63
C SER A 8 8.70 19.72 26.67
N ASP A 9 8.20 20.08 25.48
CA ASP A 9 8.28 19.20 24.33
C ASP A 9 9.72 18.66 24.28
N PRO A 10 9.94 17.35 24.13
CA PRO A 10 11.28 16.84 23.92
C PRO A 10 11.86 17.58 22.71
N ARG A 11 12.98 18.28 22.93
CA ARG A 11 13.67 19.11 21.94
C ARG A 11 13.65 18.41 20.57
N PRO A 12 13.33 19.10 19.48
CA PRO A 12 13.38 18.49 18.17
C PRO A 12 14.79 17.92 17.97
N ALA A 13 14.84 16.64 17.63
CA ALA A 13 16.09 16.00 17.22
C ALA A 13 16.73 16.90 16.15
N GLY A 14 18.04 17.11 16.24
CA GLY A 14 18.80 17.92 15.28
C GLY A 14 18.49 17.56 13.82
N PRO A 15 18.87 18.42 12.86
CA PRO A 15 18.36 18.40 11.48
C PRO A 15 18.28 16.97 10.94
N VAL A 16 17.05 16.49 10.72
CA VAL A 16 16.78 15.11 10.34
C VAL A 16 17.49 14.84 9.01
N ARG A 17 18.56 14.03 9.07
CA ARG A 17 19.38 13.69 7.91
C ARG A 17 18.48 13.08 6.82
N GLU A 18 18.54 13.64 5.62
CA GLU A 18 17.86 13.07 4.45
C GLU A 18 18.26 11.59 4.30
N LEU A 19 17.30 10.72 3.95
CA LEU A 19 17.65 9.33 3.64
C LEU A 19 18.54 9.33 2.40
N SER A 20 19.68 8.64 2.48
CA SER A 20 20.55 8.44 1.33
C SER A 20 19.84 7.64 0.24
N ALA A 21 20.13 7.92 -1.03
CA ALA A 21 19.53 7.22 -2.17
C ALA A 21 19.59 5.68 -2.06
N PRO A 22 20.69 5.03 -1.59
CA PRO A 22 20.72 3.58 -1.41
C PRO A 22 19.71 3.06 -0.39
N LYS A 23 19.43 3.83 0.68
CA LYS A 23 18.44 3.45 1.70
C LYS A 23 17.03 3.54 1.15
N LEU A 24 16.74 4.57 0.34
CA LEU A 24 15.44 4.69 -0.32
C LEU A 24 15.24 3.57 -1.34
N LEU A 25 16.26 3.27 -2.14
CA LEU A 25 16.23 2.15 -3.09
C LEU A 25 16.00 0.82 -2.35
N LEU A 26 16.70 0.59 -1.23
CA LEU A 26 16.49 -0.59 -0.41
C LEU A 26 15.06 -0.66 0.12
N LEU A 27 14.52 0.43 0.66
CA LEU A 27 13.14 0.45 1.18
C LEU A 27 12.10 0.16 0.08
N HIS A 28 12.23 0.78 -1.09
CA HIS A 28 11.38 0.46 -2.25
C HIS A 28 11.56 -0.99 -2.71
N GLY A 29 12.80 -1.49 -2.73
CA GLY A 29 13.12 -2.88 -3.03
C GLY A 29 12.47 -3.85 -2.05
N VAL A 30 12.49 -3.55 -0.75
CA VAL A 30 11.83 -4.37 0.28
C VAL A 30 10.31 -4.36 0.09
N CYS A 31 9.68 -3.22 -0.23
CA CYS A 31 8.25 -3.19 -0.57
C CYS A 31 7.92 -4.13 -1.73
N TYR A 32 8.72 -4.08 -2.80
CA TYR A 32 8.55 -4.95 -3.96
C TYR A 32 8.76 -6.44 -3.61
N LEU A 33 9.84 -6.75 -2.88
CA LEU A 33 10.13 -8.12 -2.44
C LEU A 33 9.06 -8.68 -1.51
N LEU A 34 8.47 -7.87 -0.64
CA LEU A 34 7.34 -8.29 0.20
C LEU A 34 6.16 -8.74 -0.64
N VAL A 35 5.79 -7.97 -1.68
CA VAL A 35 4.71 -8.36 -2.59
C VAL A 35 5.03 -9.69 -3.30
N LEU A 36 6.26 -9.87 -3.79
CA LEU A 36 6.68 -11.16 -4.36
C LEU A 36 6.59 -12.29 -3.34
N CYS A 37 6.96 -12.06 -2.09
CA CYS A 37 6.80 -13.03 -1.02
C CYS A 37 5.32 -13.36 -0.80
N TYR A 38 4.43 -12.37 -0.70
CA TYR A 38 2.99 -12.58 -0.45
C TYR A 38 2.32 -13.45 -1.53
N VAL A 39 2.65 -13.22 -2.80
CA VAL A 39 2.17 -14.07 -3.92
C VAL A 39 2.53 -15.55 -3.69
N ASN A 40 3.75 -15.81 -3.20
CA ASN A 40 4.26 -17.17 -2.95
C ASN A 40 3.86 -17.72 -1.57
N MET A 41 3.35 -16.88 -0.67
CA MET A 41 2.96 -17.30 0.68
C MET A 41 1.81 -18.32 0.65
N PHE A 42 0.97 -18.32 -0.38
CA PHE A 42 -0.14 -19.27 -0.47
C PHE A 42 0.34 -20.73 -0.43
N ASP A 43 1.41 -21.08 -1.14
CA ASP A 43 1.94 -22.44 -1.17
C ASP A 43 2.52 -22.84 0.19
N PHE A 44 3.24 -21.92 0.84
CA PHE A 44 3.71 -22.12 2.21
C PHE A 44 2.53 -22.35 3.17
N TRP A 45 1.50 -21.54 3.07
CA TRP A 45 0.33 -21.65 3.92
C TRP A 45 -0.47 -22.94 3.65
N ALA A 46 -0.58 -23.36 2.40
CA ALA A 46 -1.21 -24.61 2.02
C ALA A 46 -0.41 -25.80 2.59
N TRP A 47 0.92 -25.76 2.50
CA TRP A 47 1.80 -26.73 3.13
C TRP A 47 1.62 -26.77 4.66
N LEU A 48 1.64 -25.62 5.33
CA LEU A 48 1.47 -25.51 6.77
C LEU A 48 0.08 -26.03 7.21
N SER A 49 -0.95 -25.70 6.44
CA SER A 49 -2.32 -26.17 6.69
C SER A 49 -2.44 -27.69 6.57
N ARG A 50 -1.75 -28.31 5.61
CA ARG A 50 -1.69 -29.78 5.50
C ARG A 50 -0.96 -30.39 6.69
N MET A 51 0.09 -29.74 7.19
CA MET A 51 0.88 -30.25 8.31
C MET A 51 0.17 -30.16 9.66
N LEU A 52 -0.60 -29.10 9.88
CA LEU A 52 -1.38 -28.92 11.11
C LEU A 52 -2.69 -29.72 11.11
N GLY A 53 -3.09 -30.27 9.97
CA GLY A 53 -4.32 -31.04 9.80
C GLY A 53 -5.58 -30.16 9.71
N PRO A 54 -6.71 -30.75 9.29
CA PRO A 54 -7.99 -30.03 9.23
C PRO A 54 -8.46 -29.73 10.66
N GLY A 55 -8.49 -28.44 11.04
CA GLY A 55 -8.90 -28.05 12.38
C GLY A 55 -9.18 -26.56 12.52
N GLN A 56 -9.85 -26.18 13.61
CA GLN A 56 -10.14 -24.77 13.91
C GLN A 56 -8.88 -23.92 14.04
N ALA A 57 -7.78 -24.51 14.53
CA ALA A 57 -6.49 -23.83 14.69
C ALA A 57 -5.97 -23.23 13.36
N VAL A 58 -6.00 -24.01 12.27
CA VAL A 58 -5.58 -23.54 10.94
C VAL A 58 -6.46 -22.42 10.41
N ARG A 59 -7.78 -22.49 10.67
CA ARG A 59 -8.75 -21.46 10.24
C ARG A 59 -8.55 -20.13 10.97
N LEU A 60 -8.12 -20.18 12.22
CA LEU A 60 -7.91 -19.01 13.07
C LEU A 60 -6.50 -18.42 12.93
N LEU A 61 -5.54 -19.18 12.38
CA LEU A 61 -4.14 -18.76 12.31
C LEU A 61 -3.92 -17.41 11.61
N PRO A 62 -4.51 -17.10 10.43
CA PRO A 62 -4.38 -15.77 9.81
C PRO A 62 -4.97 -14.63 10.66
N VAL A 63 -6.06 -14.92 11.38
CA VAL A 63 -6.69 -13.97 12.31
C VAL A 63 -5.78 -13.73 13.51
N ALA A 64 -5.18 -14.79 14.05
CA ALA A 64 -4.23 -14.71 15.15
C ALA A 64 -2.97 -13.90 14.78
N VAL A 65 -2.43 -14.10 13.56
CA VAL A 65 -1.31 -13.29 13.04
C VAL A 65 -1.69 -11.81 12.95
N THR A 66 -2.88 -11.50 12.43
CA THR A 66 -3.36 -10.12 12.36
C THR A 66 -3.56 -9.54 13.77
N ALA A 67 -4.16 -10.29 14.68
CA ALA A 67 -4.36 -9.87 16.06
C ALA A 67 -3.04 -9.60 16.79
N LEU A 68 -2.02 -10.45 16.58
CA LEU A 68 -0.67 -10.26 17.12
C LEU A 68 -0.04 -8.97 16.57
N LEU A 69 -0.14 -8.75 15.26
CA LEU A 69 0.35 -7.52 14.63
C LEU A 69 -0.33 -6.27 15.21
N LEU A 70 -1.66 -6.30 15.33
CA LEU A 70 -2.42 -5.21 15.93
C LEU A 70 -2.05 -5.00 17.40
N LEU A 71 -1.83 -6.08 18.16
CA LEU A 71 -1.37 -5.99 19.55
C LEU A 71 0.00 -5.32 19.65
N ILE A 72 0.95 -5.65 18.75
CA ILE A 72 2.26 -4.98 18.68
C ILE A 72 2.08 -3.49 18.38
N ILE A 73 1.21 -3.13 17.44
CA ILE A 73 0.90 -1.73 17.09
C ILE A 73 0.29 -0.99 18.30
N VAL A 74 -0.64 -1.62 19.02
CA VAL A 74 -1.26 -1.07 20.23
C VAL A 74 -0.25 -0.97 21.39
N GLN A 75 0.66 -1.93 21.54
CA GLN A 75 1.73 -1.84 22.53
C GLN A 75 2.64 -0.64 22.24
N ARG A 76 3.05 -0.47 20.97
CA ARG A 76 3.82 0.71 20.55
C ARG A 76 3.07 2.01 20.79
N PHE A 77 1.74 2.01 20.62
CA PHE A 77 0.89 3.11 21.03
C PHE A 77 1.02 3.41 22.53
N VAL A 78 0.82 2.41 23.40
CA VAL A 78 0.90 2.57 24.86
C VAL A 78 2.26 3.11 25.27
N ASP A 79 3.34 2.59 24.69
CA ASP A 79 4.70 3.05 24.97
C ASP A 79 4.90 4.52 24.60
N ARG A 80 4.32 4.97 23.48
CA ARG A 80 4.41 6.38 23.05
C ARG A 80 3.60 7.30 23.97
N VAL A 81 2.40 6.89 24.36
CA VAL A 81 1.57 7.66 25.31
C VAL A 81 2.29 7.79 26.66
N ARG A 82 2.86 6.70 27.18
CA ARG A 82 3.65 6.71 28.42
C ARG A 82 4.85 7.64 28.37
N ARG A 83 5.44 7.82 27.18
CA ARG A 83 6.54 8.75 26.92
C ARG A 83 6.09 10.20 26.66
N GLY A 84 4.78 10.50 26.76
CA GLY A 84 4.24 11.84 26.60
C GLY A 84 4.03 12.30 25.15
N TYR A 85 4.14 11.40 24.16
CA TYR A 85 3.86 11.76 22.77
C TYR A 85 2.35 11.96 22.55
N SER A 86 2.00 12.96 21.75
CA SER A 86 0.64 13.12 21.25
C SER A 86 0.32 12.07 20.19
N ILE A 87 -0.93 11.62 20.22
CA ILE A 87 -1.48 10.54 19.41
C ILE A 87 -2.82 11.02 18.85
N ASP A 88 -3.26 10.42 17.74
CA ASP A 88 -4.59 10.67 17.20
C ASP A 88 -5.46 9.40 17.32
N LEU A 89 -6.33 9.40 18.33
CA LEU A 89 -7.21 8.29 18.66
C LEU A 89 -8.28 8.03 17.60
N VAL A 90 -8.72 9.08 16.89
CA VAL A 90 -9.75 8.94 15.85
C VAL A 90 -9.17 8.12 14.70
N PHE A 91 -8.00 8.50 14.21
CA PHE A 91 -7.33 7.74 13.14
C PHE A 91 -6.93 6.33 13.57
N LEU A 92 -6.50 6.15 14.82
CA LEU A 92 -6.20 4.82 15.36
C LEU A 92 -7.46 3.94 15.38
N GLY A 93 -8.58 4.45 15.91
CA GLY A 93 -9.85 3.75 15.97
C GLY A 93 -10.39 3.38 14.59
N LEU A 94 -10.36 4.33 13.64
CA LEU A 94 -10.73 4.06 12.25
C LEU A 94 -9.82 2.98 11.62
N GLY A 95 -8.52 3.03 11.88
CA GLY A 95 -7.57 2.01 11.43
C GLY A 95 -7.95 0.61 11.94
N LEU A 96 -8.32 0.47 13.22
CA LEU A 96 -8.77 -0.79 13.80
C LEU A 96 -10.09 -1.27 13.18
N VAL A 97 -11.05 -0.37 12.95
CA VAL A 97 -12.32 -0.70 12.28
C VAL A 97 -12.06 -1.26 10.87
N PHE A 98 -11.18 -0.63 10.09
CA PHE A 98 -10.82 -1.14 8.77
C PHE A 98 -10.08 -2.47 8.81
N ALA A 99 -9.26 -2.74 9.85
CA ALA A 99 -8.64 -4.05 10.01
C ALA A 99 -9.68 -5.15 10.25
N ILE A 100 -10.63 -4.91 11.15
CA ILE A 100 -11.72 -5.85 11.45
C ILE A 100 -12.61 -6.06 10.20
N PHE A 101 -12.98 -4.98 9.53
CA PHE A 101 -13.73 -5.05 8.28
C PHE A 101 -13.00 -5.88 7.23
N SER A 102 -11.69 -5.66 7.04
CA SER A 102 -10.88 -6.40 6.08
C SER A 102 -10.77 -7.89 6.42
N LEU A 103 -10.79 -8.28 7.70
CA LEU A 103 -10.80 -9.69 8.12
C LEU A 103 -12.13 -10.40 7.82
N ALA A 104 -13.22 -9.64 7.76
CA ALA A 104 -14.57 -10.15 7.51
C ALA A 104 -14.89 -10.34 6.02
N LEU A 105 -14.14 -9.68 5.13
CA LEU A 105 -14.39 -9.71 3.68
C LEU A 105 -14.02 -11.05 2.99
N PRO A 106 -12.86 -11.68 3.26
CA PRO A 106 -12.47 -12.90 2.53
C PRO A 106 -13.42 -14.07 2.77
N ASP A 107 -13.56 -14.91 1.74
CA ASP A 107 -14.39 -16.12 1.78
C ASP A 107 -14.06 -16.99 3.01
N PRO A 108 -15.03 -17.24 3.91
CA PRO A 108 -14.85 -18.11 5.07
C PRO A 108 -14.44 -19.55 4.70
N ALA A 109 -14.77 -20.02 3.49
CA ALA A 109 -14.35 -21.34 2.98
C ALA A 109 -12.86 -21.39 2.64
N VAL A 110 -12.22 -20.22 2.44
CA VAL A 110 -10.78 -20.09 2.17
C VAL A 110 -10.14 -19.15 3.21
N PRO A 111 -10.07 -19.56 4.50
CA PRO A 111 -9.64 -18.70 5.61
C PRO A 111 -8.26 -18.08 5.41
N ILE A 112 -7.41 -18.75 4.65
CA ILE A 112 -6.03 -18.33 4.41
C ILE A 112 -5.94 -16.98 3.69
N LYS A 113 -6.94 -16.61 2.89
CA LYS A 113 -6.99 -15.29 2.24
C LYS A 113 -6.98 -14.13 3.24
N ARG A 114 -7.37 -14.36 4.50
CA ARG A 114 -7.30 -13.33 5.55
C ARG A 114 -5.87 -12.91 5.91
N ILE A 115 -4.84 -13.66 5.52
CA ILE A 115 -3.46 -13.29 5.82
C ILE A 115 -3.04 -11.96 5.17
N HIS A 116 -3.62 -11.65 3.99
CA HIS A 116 -3.38 -10.39 3.29
C HIS A 116 -3.68 -9.18 4.18
N VAL A 117 -4.58 -9.29 5.15
CA VAL A 117 -4.84 -8.18 6.09
C VAL A 117 -3.57 -7.81 6.87
N ALA A 118 -2.88 -8.79 7.44
CA ALA A 118 -1.64 -8.54 8.17
C ALA A 118 -0.52 -8.06 7.24
N GLU A 119 -0.39 -8.69 6.07
CA GLU A 119 0.61 -8.38 5.05
C GLU A 119 0.49 -6.93 4.57
N TYR A 120 -0.72 -6.48 4.24
CA TYR A 120 -0.96 -5.13 3.73
C TYR A 120 -0.95 -4.05 4.81
N ILE A 121 -1.29 -4.38 6.06
CA ILE A 121 -1.02 -3.46 7.18
C ILE A 121 0.49 -3.26 7.33
N LEU A 122 1.29 -4.34 7.33
CA LEU A 122 2.74 -4.28 7.44
C LEU A 122 3.36 -3.50 6.28
N LEU A 123 2.96 -3.82 5.04
CA LEU A 123 3.41 -3.13 3.83
C LEU A 123 3.08 -1.64 3.90
N SER A 124 1.89 -1.27 4.38
CA SER A 124 1.49 0.13 4.55
C SER A 124 2.42 0.89 5.50
N PHE A 125 2.87 0.28 6.60
CA PHE A 125 3.89 0.89 7.47
C PHE A 125 5.24 1.07 6.78
N LEU A 126 5.67 0.12 5.95
CA LEU A 126 6.93 0.23 5.20
C LEU A 126 6.85 1.28 4.08
N VAL A 127 5.75 1.31 3.33
CA VAL A 127 5.44 2.35 2.34
C VAL A 127 5.45 3.71 3.02
N ARG A 128 4.78 3.85 4.18
CA ARG A 128 4.78 5.08 4.96
C ARG A 128 6.19 5.50 5.36
N ALA A 129 7.02 4.57 5.83
CA ALA A 129 8.41 4.85 6.20
C ALA A 129 9.25 5.33 5.01
N THR A 130 8.98 4.77 3.82
CA THR A 130 9.64 5.14 2.55
C THR A 130 9.23 6.55 2.13
N LEU A 131 7.92 6.82 2.06
CA LEU A 131 7.36 8.09 1.63
C LEU A 131 7.62 9.22 2.63
N SER A 132 7.78 8.93 3.92
CA SER A 132 7.97 9.96 4.95
C SER A 132 9.26 10.77 4.81
N HIS A 133 10.18 10.30 3.95
CA HIS A 133 11.34 11.08 3.56
C HIS A 133 10.97 12.43 2.92
N ARG A 134 9.87 12.48 2.17
CA ARG A 134 9.41 13.69 1.46
C ARG A 134 7.98 14.10 1.79
N LEU A 135 7.15 13.23 2.34
CA LEU A 135 5.74 13.48 2.63
C LEU A 135 5.45 13.49 4.12
N GLN A 136 4.45 14.27 4.54
CA GLN A 136 4.00 14.34 5.94
C GLN A 136 2.49 14.49 6.07
N GLY A 137 1.98 14.38 7.30
CA GLY A 137 0.59 14.66 7.65
C GLY A 137 -0.42 13.89 6.78
N GLY A 138 -1.43 14.59 6.30
CA GLY A 138 -2.48 14.04 5.44
C GLY A 138 -1.95 13.54 4.08
N GLN A 139 -0.98 14.24 3.47
CA GLN A 139 -0.38 13.79 2.20
C GLN A 139 0.33 12.45 2.35
N LEU A 140 1.11 12.27 3.43
CA LEU A 140 1.76 11.00 3.71
C LEU A 140 0.74 9.88 3.86
N THR A 141 -0.36 10.13 4.59
CA THR A 141 -1.43 9.13 4.74
C THR A 141 -2.08 8.81 3.39
N LEU A 142 -2.50 9.83 2.63
CA LEU A 142 -3.12 9.65 1.32
C LEU A 142 -2.24 8.83 0.37
N PHE A 143 -0.97 9.22 0.19
CA PHE A 143 -0.07 8.50 -0.70
C PHE A 143 0.35 7.14 -0.17
N THR A 144 0.36 6.93 1.15
CA THR A 144 0.53 5.57 1.71
C THR A 144 -0.62 4.67 1.26
N VAL A 145 -1.87 5.15 1.36
CA VAL A 145 -3.06 4.38 0.91
C VAL A 145 -2.94 4.07 -0.59
N LEU A 146 -2.69 5.08 -1.41
CA LEU A 146 -2.66 4.93 -2.88
C LEU A 146 -1.55 3.97 -3.34
N VAL A 147 -0.35 4.10 -2.79
CA VAL A 147 0.79 3.24 -3.13
C VAL A 147 0.55 1.81 -2.66
N THR A 148 -0.01 1.63 -1.46
CA THR A 148 -0.31 0.29 -0.93
C THR A 148 -1.45 -0.38 -1.72
N LEU A 149 -2.47 0.38 -2.14
CA LEU A 149 -3.53 -0.10 -3.02
C LEU A 149 -2.96 -0.56 -4.38
N LEU A 150 -2.06 0.23 -4.97
CA LEU A 150 -1.41 -0.17 -6.23
C LEU A 150 -0.59 -1.44 -6.05
N TRP A 151 0.17 -1.57 -4.96
CA TRP A 151 0.83 -2.84 -4.64
C TRP A 151 -0.17 -4.00 -4.48
N GLY A 152 -1.36 -3.74 -3.94
CA GLY A 152 -2.48 -4.69 -3.89
C GLY A 152 -2.95 -5.15 -5.26
N ILE A 153 -3.01 -4.23 -6.22
CA ILE A 153 -3.33 -4.55 -7.61
C ILE A 153 -2.18 -5.34 -8.27
N HIS A 154 -0.93 -4.97 -8.00
CA HIS A 154 0.24 -5.68 -8.52
C HIS A 154 0.30 -7.14 -8.02
N ASP A 155 -0.01 -7.38 -6.76
CA ASP A 155 -0.11 -8.72 -6.17
C ASP A 155 -1.16 -9.56 -6.89
N GLU A 156 -2.39 -9.04 -7.01
CA GLU A 156 -3.47 -9.75 -7.70
C GLU A 156 -3.13 -10.00 -9.17
N MET A 157 -2.49 -9.04 -9.85
CA MET A 157 -1.96 -9.21 -11.20
C MET A 157 -0.91 -10.33 -11.29
N LEU A 158 -0.01 -10.43 -10.32
CA LEU A 158 0.96 -11.53 -10.23
C LEU A 158 0.26 -12.87 -9.99
N GLN A 159 -0.76 -12.89 -9.13
CA GLN A 159 -1.56 -14.09 -8.86
C GLN A 159 -2.30 -14.54 -10.11
N GLY A 160 -2.88 -13.63 -10.90
CA GLY A 160 -3.53 -13.98 -12.16
C GLY A 160 -2.59 -14.57 -13.21
N LEU A 161 -1.28 -14.29 -13.13
CA LEU A 161 -0.27 -14.95 -13.97
C LEU A 161 0.24 -16.28 -13.40
N HIS A 162 -0.09 -16.60 -12.15
CA HIS A 162 0.41 -17.79 -11.48
C HIS A 162 -0.51 -18.99 -11.75
N ALA A 163 0.07 -20.12 -12.16
CA ALA A 163 -0.68 -21.28 -12.65
C ALA A 163 -1.72 -21.87 -11.66
N ASN A 164 -1.52 -21.66 -10.36
CA ASN A 164 -2.38 -22.21 -9.29
C ASN A 164 -3.20 -21.15 -8.55
N ARG A 165 -3.21 -19.91 -9.04
CA ARG A 165 -3.90 -18.78 -8.40
C ARG A 165 -4.83 -18.13 -9.41
N TYR A 166 -5.70 -17.26 -8.90
CA TYR A 166 -6.72 -16.62 -9.69
C TYR A 166 -6.80 -15.16 -9.31
N TYR A 167 -7.01 -14.32 -10.31
CA TYR A 167 -7.21 -12.89 -10.13
C TYR A 167 -8.57 -12.57 -9.48
N GLY A 168 -8.55 -11.94 -8.30
CA GLY A 168 -9.76 -11.69 -7.50
C GLY A 168 -10.05 -10.21 -7.24
N TRP A 169 -11.21 -9.71 -7.66
CA TRP A 169 -11.62 -8.34 -7.31
C TRP A 169 -11.83 -8.13 -5.81
N LEU A 170 -12.35 -9.14 -5.11
CA LEU A 170 -12.54 -9.09 -3.67
C LEU A 170 -11.19 -9.03 -2.94
N ASP A 171 -10.19 -9.76 -3.45
CA ASP A 171 -8.84 -9.77 -2.86
C ASP A 171 -8.15 -8.40 -3.05
N MET A 172 -8.34 -7.72 -4.19
CA MET A 172 -7.92 -6.32 -4.37
C MET A 172 -8.56 -5.37 -3.35
N ILE A 173 -9.85 -5.57 -3.03
CA ILE A 173 -10.54 -4.75 -2.02
C ILE A 173 -9.94 -5.01 -0.64
N VAL A 174 -9.70 -6.28 -0.27
CA VAL A 174 -9.09 -6.66 1.01
C VAL A 174 -7.70 -6.02 1.15
N ASN A 175 -6.88 -6.10 0.11
CA ASN A 175 -5.54 -5.48 0.06
C ASN A 175 -5.64 -3.96 0.25
N GLY A 176 -6.58 -3.31 -0.45
CA GLY A 176 -6.83 -1.88 -0.36
C GLY A 176 -7.31 -1.43 1.03
N THR A 177 -8.28 -2.13 1.63
CA THR A 177 -8.85 -1.78 2.94
C THR A 177 -7.86 -2.09 4.08
N ALA A 178 -7.05 -3.13 3.95
CA ALA A 178 -5.94 -3.41 4.87
C ALA A 178 -4.82 -2.37 4.75
N GLY A 179 -4.48 -1.95 3.53
CA GLY A 179 -3.56 -0.84 3.29
C GLY A 179 -4.04 0.47 3.91
N LEU A 180 -5.35 0.76 3.77
CA LEU A 180 -6.01 1.89 4.43
C LEU A 180 -5.92 1.80 5.95
N SER A 181 -6.22 0.62 6.52
CA SER A 181 -6.05 0.37 7.95
C SER A 181 -4.63 0.72 8.41
N GLY A 182 -3.60 0.17 7.76
CA GLY A 182 -2.21 0.45 8.11
C GLY A 182 -1.84 1.93 8.00
N ALA A 183 -2.37 2.66 7.00
CA ALA A 183 -2.09 4.07 6.81
C ALA A 183 -2.73 4.94 7.92
N LEU A 184 -3.95 4.60 8.33
CA LEU A 184 -4.67 5.25 9.42
C LEU A 184 -4.03 4.94 10.79
N LEU A 185 -3.67 3.68 11.04
CA LEU A 185 -2.91 3.28 12.24
C LEU A 185 -1.57 4.03 12.32
N GLY A 186 -0.85 4.10 11.20
CA GLY A 186 0.40 4.86 11.08
C GLY A 186 0.21 6.36 11.31
N HIS A 187 -0.91 6.94 10.87
CA HIS A 187 -1.27 8.33 11.16
C HIS A 187 -1.57 8.54 12.65
N GLY A 188 -2.43 7.70 13.24
CA GLY A 188 -2.81 7.75 14.65
C GLY A 188 -1.61 7.64 15.59
N LEU A 189 -0.66 6.77 15.26
CA LEU A 189 0.62 6.59 15.96
C LEU A 189 1.63 7.71 15.74
N ARG A 190 1.34 8.65 14.83
CA ARG A 190 2.30 9.63 14.32
C ARG A 190 3.62 8.95 13.91
N CYS A 191 3.48 7.81 13.23
CA CYS A 191 4.60 6.99 12.81
C CYS A 191 5.34 7.67 11.66
N CYS A 192 6.67 7.55 11.68
CA CYS A 192 7.59 8.05 10.66
C CYS A 192 7.55 9.59 10.46
N LEU A 193 7.07 10.35 11.45
CA LEU A 193 7.22 11.81 11.45
C LEU A 193 8.69 12.20 11.29
N ARG A 194 8.94 13.13 10.38
CA ARG A 194 10.22 13.83 10.22
C ARG A 194 9.91 15.32 10.29
N GLU A 195 10.89 16.19 10.52
CA GLU A 195 10.69 17.62 10.28
C GLU A 195 10.85 17.90 8.79
N GLN A 196 9.94 18.69 8.21
CA GLN A 196 10.02 19.08 6.81
C GLN A 196 10.69 20.45 6.69
N VAL A 197 11.62 20.56 5.74
CA VAL A 197 12.00 21.86 5.17
C VAL A 197 10.82 22.31 4.32
N ARG A 198 10.22 23.45 4.71
CA ARG A 198 9.04 24.17 4.16
C ARG A 198 8.28 23.51 2.99
N PRO A 199 6.94 23.38 3.10
CA PRO A 199 6.14 22.92 1.98
C PRO A 199 6.28 23.91 0.81
N PRO A 200 6.67 23.44 -0.38
CA PRO A 200 6.74 24.27 -1.57
C PRO A 200 5.33 24.68 -2.04
N LYS A 201 5.23 25.86 -2.66
CA LYS A 201 3.97 26.34 -3.25
C LYS A 201 3.56 25.42 -4.40
N THR A 202 2.38 24.81 -4.31
CA THR A 202 1.78 24.01 -5.40
C THR A 202 1.17 24.93 -6.46
N GLN A 203 1.87 25.10 -7.59
CA GLN A 203 1.28 25.70 -8.79
C GLN A 203 0.58 24.60 -9.62
N GLY A 204 -0.61 24.91 -10.16
CA GLY A 204 -1.34 24.02 -11.08
C GLY A 204 -2.08 22.84 -10.43
N LEU A 205 -2.64 23.04 -9.22
CA LEU A 205 -3.34 22.02 -8.45
C LEU A 205 -4.49 21.35 -9.23
N VAL A 206 -5.30 22.13 -9.96
CA VAL A 206 -6.43 21.60 -10.74
C VAL A 206 -5.94 20.64 -11.83
N GLY A 207 -4.94 21.04 -12.62
CA GLY A 207 -4.37 20.18 -13.66
C GLY A 207 -3.75 18.91 -13.09
N LEU A 208 -3.09 18.99 -11.94
CA LEU A 208 -2.54 17.82 -11.26
C LEU A 208 -3.63 16.86 -10.76
N ILE A 209 -4.72 17.40 -10.19
CA ILE A 209 -5.88 16.60 -9.76
C ILE A 209 -6.52 15.91 -10.96
N THR A 210 -6.76 16.63 -12.05
CA THR A 210 -7.34 16.05 -13.28
C THR A 210 -6.48 14.90 -13.80
N LEU A 211 -5.16 15.08 -13.88
CA LEU A 211 -4.25 14.04 -14.34
C LEU A 211 -4.22 12.84 -13.38
N PHE A 212 -4.33 13.08 -12.08
CA PHE A 212 -4.43 12.02 -11.08
C PHE A 212 -5.73 11.21 -11.23
N ILE A 213 -6.85 11.88 -11.46
CA ILE A 213 -8.15 11.23 -11.73
C ILE A 213 -8.06 10.39 -13.00
N LEU A 214 -7.47 10.91 -14.07
CA LEU A 214 -7.28 10.17 -15.31
C LEU A 214 -6.45 8.90 -15.08
N LEU A 215 -5.34 9.00 -14.34
CA LEU A 215 -4.49 7.85 -14.01
C LEU A 215 -5.22 6.81 -13.17
N GLY A 216 -6.00 7.26 -12.19
CA GLY A 216 -6.85 6.37 -11.39
C GLY A 216 -7.91 5.67 -12.22
N ALA A 217 -8.60 6.42 -13.09
CA ALA A 217 -9.64 5.89 -13.96
C ALA A 217 -9.08 4.89 -14.99
N SER A 218 -7.93 5.19 -15.60
CA SER A 218 -7.28 4.27 -16.56
C SER A 218 -6.76 3.00 -15.88
N SER A 219 -6.28 3.11 -14.63
CA SER A 219 -5.85 1.94 -13.84
C SER A 219 -7.06 1.07 -13.47
N ALA A 220 -8.17 1.68 -13.05
CA ALA A 220 -9.42 0.96 -12.75
C ALA A 220 -10.02 0.29 -14.00
N TRP A 221 -9.97 0.96 -15.14
CA TRP A 221 -10.36 0.40 -16.44
C TRP A 221 -9.54 -0.86 -16.75
N LEU A 222 -8.21 -0.76 -16.70
CA LEU A 222 -7.32 -1.89 -16.99
C LEU A 222 -7.63 -3.07 -16.07
N VAL A 223 -7.70 -2.83 -14.76
CA VAL A 223 -8.01 -3.84 -13.74
C VAL A 223 -9.34 -4.55 -14.00
N THR A 224 -10.36 -3.79 -14.40
CA THR A 224 -11.71 -4.32 -14.66
C THR A 224 -11.74 -5.13 -15.95
N MET A 225 -11.10 -4.64 -17.01
CA MET A 225 -11.05 -5.35 -18.28
C MET A 225 -10.26 -6.65 -18.19
N LEU A 226 -9.17 -6.67 -17.43
CA LEU A 226 -8.41 -7.89 -17.15
C LEU A 226 -9.28 -8.93 -16.42
N TYR A 227 -10.10 -8.50 -15.46
CA TYR A 227 -11.06 -9.38 -14.80
C TYR A 227 -12.06 -10.00 -15.78
N GLN A 228 -12.58 -9.20 -16.71
CA GLN A 228 -13.57 -9.62 -17.70
C GLN A 228 -13.01 -10.58 -18.76
N GLN A 229 -11.74 -10.44 -19.12
CA GLN A 229 -11.07 -11.26 -20.14
C GLN A 229 -10.26 -12.43 -19.57
N ARG A 230 -10.35 -12.71 -18.26
CA ARG A 230 -9.65 -13.85 -17.64
C ARG A 230 -9.99 -15.17 -18.36
N GLY A 231 -8.99 -16.00 -18.59
CA GLY A 231 -9.13 -17.26 -19.33
C GLY A 231 -9.30 -17.12 -20.85
N THR A 232 -9.26 -15.90 -21.40
CA THR A 232 -9.30 -15.63 -22.85
C THR A 232 -8.03 -14.91 -23.31
N PRO A 233 -7.67 -14.96 -24.60
CA PRO A 233 -6.56 -14.17 -25.13
C PRO A 233 -6.83 -12.67 -24.94
N PHE A 234 -5.85 -11.94 -24.41
CA PHE A 234 -5.98 -10.51 -24.20
C PHE A 234 -5.96 -9.69 -25.48
N SER A 235 -6.80 -8.66 -25.54
CA SER A 235 -6.71 -7.63 -26.57
C SER A 235 -5.71 -6.54 -26.19
N LEU A 236 -4.86 -6.14 -27.14
CA LEU A 236 -3.97 -4.99 -27.00
C LEU A 236 -4.71 -3.67 -26.72
N THR A 237 -5.98 -3.59 -27.10
CA THR A 237 -6.81 -2.40 -26.88
C THR A 237 -7.06 -2.12 -25.39
N LEU A 238 -6.93 -3.13 -24.52
CA LEU A 238 -7.11 -2.96 -23.08
C LEU A 238 -6.07 -2.01 -22.46
N PHE A 239 -4.89 -1.91 -23.07
CA PHE A 239 -3.75 -1.14 -22.55
C PHE A 239 -3.80 0.34 -22.95
N LEU A 240 -4.58 0.66 -23.99
CA LEU A 240 -4.56 1.99 -24.61
C LEU A 240 -4.90 3.11 -23.61
N PRO A 241 -5.92 3.01 -22.74
CA PRO A 241 -6.20 4.10 -21.80
C PRO A 241 -5.05 4.36 -20.83
N GLN A 242 -4.45 3.31 -20.26
CA GLN A 242 -3.35 3.43 -19.31
C GLN A 242 -2.09 3.95 -19.99
N LEU A 243 -1.78 3.48 -21.21
CA LEU A 243 -0.66 3.97 -22.01
C LEU A 243 -0.85 5.43 -22.40
N ALA A 244 -2.04 5.81 -22.88
CA ALA A 244 -2.35 7.17 -23.30
C ALA A 244 -2.22 8.17 -22.14
N VAL A 245 -2.77 7.84 -20.97
CA VAL A 245 -2.65 8.69 -19.77
C VAL A 245 -1.20 8.76 -19.29
N GLY A 246 -0.47 7.64 -19.33
CA GLY A 246 0.95 7.59 -19.00
C GLY A 246 1.79 8.53 -19.88
N LEU A 247 1.59 8.45 -21.20
CA LEU A 247 2.26 9.32 -22.18
C LEU A 247 1.84 10.77 -22.02
N LEU A 248 0.55 11.04 -21.85
CA LEU A 248 0.03 12.40 -21.63
C LEU A 248 0.71 13.07 -20.44
N LEU A 249 0.91 12.34 -19.34
CA LEU A 249 1.60 12.85 -18.15
C LEU A 249 3.09 13.13 -18.41
N VAL A 250 3.77 12.22 -19.14
CA VAL A 250 5.17 12.40 -19.54
C VAL A 250 5.34 13.64 -20.43
N PHE A 251 4.43 13.86 -21.38
CA PHE A 251 4.51 15.00 -22.31
C PHE A 251 4.09 16.33 -21.67
N LEU A 252 2.98 16.35 -20.93
CA LEU A 252 2.47 17.59 -20.36
C LEU A 252 3.26 18.03 -19.11
N ARG A 253 3.73 17.08 -18.29
CA ARG A 253 4.35 17.34 -16.98
C ARG A 253 5.63 16.52 -16.73
N PRO A 254 6.65 16.59 -17.62
CA PRO A 254 7.92 15.86 -17.44
C PRO A 254 8.67 16.31 -16.18
N ASP A 255 8.48 17.56 -15.76
CA ASP A 255 9.01 18.12 -14.52
C ASP A 255 8.52 17.32 -13.30
N ILE A 256 7.22 17.01 -13.28
CA ILE A 256 6.61 16.19 -12.23
C ILE A 256 7.09 14.76 -12.34
N VAL A 257 7.09 14.14 -13.51
CA VAL A 257 7.36 12.70 -13.64
C VAL A 257 8.81 12.33 -13.30
N PHE A 258 9.79 13.12 -13.76
CA PHE A 258 11.20 12.71 -13.70
C PHE A 258 12.03 13.47 -12.65
N ARG A 259 11.64 14.68 -12.25
CA ARG A 259 12.56 15.59 -11.51
C ARG A 259 11.99 16.18 -10.22
N SER A 260 10.68 16.09 -10.01
CA SER A 260 10.02 16.76 -8.88
C SER A 260 10.29 16.11 -7.52
N ARG A 261 10.99 16.83 -6.65
CA ARG A 261 11.10 16.48 -5.22
C ARG A 261 9.83 16.80 -4.43
N VAL A 262 9.04 17.72 -4.96
CA VAL A 262 7.82 18.26 -4.34
C VAL A 262 6.66 17.29 -4.50
N GLN A 263 6.53 16.73 -5.70
CA GLN A 263 5.43 15.84 -6.08
C GLN A 263 5.84 14.36 -5.93
N HIS A 264 6.68 14.07 -4.95
CA HIS A 264 7.25 12.73 -4.77
C HIS A 264 6.17 11.65 -4.63
N GLY A 265 5.11 11.91 -3.85
CA GLY A 265 3.99 10.98 -3.72
C GLY A 265 3.32 10.66 -5.06
N PHE A 266 3.07 11.69 -5.87
CA PHE A 266 2.50 11.53 -7.21
C PHE A 266 3.42 10.73 -8.13
N GLN A 267 4.72 11.03 -8.12
CA GLN A 267 5.71 10.27 -8.92
C GLN A 267 5.67 8.78 -8.61
N VAL A 268 5.64 8.41 -7.33
CA VAL A 268 5.62 7.00 -6.94
C VAL A 268 4.34 6.32 -7.43
N VAL A 269 3.18 6.98 -7.27
CA VAL A 269 1.89 6.48 -7.78
C VAL A 269 1.93 6.33 -9.31
N PHE A 270 2.44 7.33 -10.02
CA PHE A 270 2.58 7.30 -11.48
C PHE A 270 3.40 6.09 -11.95
N TRP A 271 4.61 5.91 -11.41
CA TRP A 271 5.50 4.83 -11.85
C TRP A 271 4.95 3.44 -11.54
N LEU A 272 4.30 3.27 -10.38
CA LEU A 272 3.63 2.01 -10.05
C LEU A 272 2.45 1.74 -11.01
N ALA A 273 1.60 2.74 -11.24
CA ALA A 273 0.49 2.61 -12.18
C ALA A 273 0.97 2.28 -13.60
N CYS A 274 2.05 2.90 -14.09
CA CYS A 274 2.66 2.51 -15.38
C CYS A 274 3.21 1.09 -15.37
N GLY A 275 3.74 0.62 -14.23
CA GLY A 275 4.21 -0.75 -14.05
C GLY A 275 3.11 -1.81 -14.29
N LEU A 276 1.82 -1.46 -14.11
CA LEU A 276 0.70 -2.37 -14.41
C LEU A 276 0.65 -2.79 -15.88
N LEU A 277 1.21 -1.99 -16.81
CA LEU A 277 1.29 -2.34 -18.23
C LEU A 277 2.19 -3.54 -18.50
N LEU A 278 3.11 -3.87 -17.57
CA LEU A 278 4.07 -4.97 -17.77
C LEU A 278 3.40 -6.34 -17.70
N TYR A 279 2.45 -6.57 -16.79
CA TYR A 279 1.87 -7.90 -16.57
C TYR A 279 1.14 -8.45 -17.79
N PRO A 280 0.26 -7.68 -18.44
CA PRO A 280 -0.46 -8.20 -19.58
C PRO A 280 0.44 -8.37 -20.81
N LEU A 281 1.46 -7.50 -20.97
CA LEU A 281 2.48 -7.67 -22.01
C LEU A 281 3.26 -8.98 -21.79
N VAL A 282 3.67 -9.26 -20.56
CA VAL A 282 4.33 -10.52 -20.21
C VAL A 282 3.42 -11.71 -20.51
N SER A 283 2.14 -11.67 -20.15
CA SER A 283 1.16 -12.71 -20.48
C SER A 283 1.08 -12.97 -21.99
N LEU A 284 0.99 -11.89 -22.78
CA LEU A 284 0.89 -11.97 -24.25
C LEU A 284 2.16 -12.56 -24.88
N PHE A 285 3.34 -12.08 -24.48
CA PHE A 285 4.62 -12.50 -25.07
C PHE A 285 5.07 -13.89 -24.61
N ALA A 286 4.85 -14.22 -23.34
CA ALA A 286 5.25 -15.51 -22.77
C ALA A 286 4.23 -16.63 -23.03
N GLY A 287 3.05 -16.30 -23.57
CA GLY A 287 1.96 -17.26 -23.76
C GLY A 287 1.37 -17.78 -22.44
N VAL A 288 1.59 -17.06 -21.33
CA VAL A 288 1.08 -17.43 -20.01
C VAL A 288 -0.37 -16.99 -19.93
N LYS A 289 -1.27 -17.95 -19.67
CA LYS A 289 -2.69 -17.64 -19.48
C LYS A 289 -2.88 -16.86 -18.20
N PHE A 290 -3.59 -15.74 -18.31
CA PHE A 290 -4.06 -15.00 -17.16
C PHE A 290 -5.40 -15.58 -16.70
N VAL A 291 -5.51 -15.98 -15.43
CA VAL A 291 -6.63 -16.78 -14.91
C VAL A 291 -7.32 -16.11 -13.73
#